data_AF-A0A9D7I671-F1
#
_entry.id   AF-A0A9D7I671-F1
#
_cell.length_a   1.000
_cell.length_b   1.000
_cell.length_c   1.000
_cell.angle_alpha   90.00
_cell.angle_beta   90.00
_cell.angle_gamma   90.00
#
_symmetry.space_group_name_H-M   'P 1'
#
loop_
_entity.id
_entity.type
_entity.pdbx_description
1 polymer ?
#
loop_
_entity_poly.entity_id
_entity_poly.type
_entity_poly.pdbx_seq_one_letter_code
_entity_poly.pdbx_strand_id
1 'polypeptide(L)'
;MLAYLAKALASQGLNVLVTAFTHTAINNALRKLLPQVTGYYQGGKNWASASGLNYGGVKIRSTESIMNQGFSPSSKGAIVGATCYAIYTKKLEWMPFDVVIIDEAAQLNIPLAVGAMAKTKKFILIGDHMQLPPIISEKQVDKDLSCSVLNCCIAMPPG
;
A
#
# COMPACT_ATOMS: atom_id res chain seq x y z
N MET A 1 2.13 1.60 14.75
CA MET A 1 3.40 1.23 14.10
C MET A 1 3.49 1.74 12.66
N LEU A 2 2.69 1.23 11.70
CA LEU A 2 2.74 1.64 10.28
C LEU A 2 2.77 3.15 10.08
N ALA A 3 1.85 3.87 10.71
CA ALA A 3 1.76 5.32 10.54
C ALA A 3 3.02 6.07 11.01
N TYR A 4 3.61 5.64 12.13
CA TYR A 4 4.84 6.24 12.63
C TYR A 4 6.01 5.99 11.67
N LEU A 5 6.11 4.76 11.14
CA LEU A 5 7.17 4.38 10.21
C LEU A 5 7.09 5.16 8.88
N ALA A 6 5.92 5.20 8.26
CA ALA A 6 5.72 5.96 7.03
C ALA A 6 6.03 7.46 7.23
N LYS A 7 5.64 8.03 8.38
CA LYS A 7 5.98 9.42 8.72
C LYS A 7 7.48 9.63 8.90
N ALA A 8 8.16 8.73 9.60
CA ALA A 8 9.61 8.80 9.80
C ALA A 8 10.36 8.75 8.47
N LEU A 9 10.00 7.83 7.57
CA LEU A 9 10.60 7.72 6.24
C LEU A 9 10.32 8.96 5.38
N ALA A 10 9.07 9.44 5.36
CA ALA A 10 8.70 10.64 4.61
C ALA A 10 9.42 11.90 5.14
N SER A 11 9.61 12.02 6.45
CA SER A 11 10.36 13.14 7.06
C SER A 11 11.84 13.16 6.66
N GLN A 12 12.39 12.02 6.24
CA GLN A 12 13.73 11.91 5.65
C GLN A 12 13.76 12.23 4.15
N GLY A 13 12.63 12.64 3.57
CA GLY A 13 12.49 12.96 2.16
C GLY A 13 12.19 11.75 1.27
N LEU A 14 11.96 10.57 1.84
CA LEU A 14 11.66 9.36 1.07
C LEU A 14 10.19 9.34 0.62
N ASN A 15 9.95 8.96 -0.63
CA ASN A 15 8.61 8.74 -1.15
C ASN A 15 8.13 7.34 -0.75
N VAL A 16 7.06 7.29 0.04
CA VAL A 16 6.51 6.07 0.63
C VAL A 16 5.20 5.71 -0.05
N LEU A 17 5.13 4.49 -0.58
CA LEU A 17 3.88 3.85 -0.98
C LEU A 17 3.38 2.99 0.19
N VAL A 18 2.15 3.21 0.63
CA VAL A 18 1.44 2.35 1.58
C VAL A 18 0.42 1.54 0.79
N THR A 19 0.46 0.22 0.92
CA THR A 19 -0.46 -0.67 0.22
C THR A 19 -1.02 -1.76 1.11
N ALA A 20 -2.20 -2.27 0.75
CA ALA A 20 -2.87 -3.35 1.46
C ALA A 20 -3.81 -4.08 0.48
N PHE A 21 -4.24 -5.29 0.86
CA PHE A 21 -5.14 -6.12 0.06
C PHE A 21 -6.52 -5.47 -0.10
N THR A 22 -7.12 -5.01 1.01
CA THR A 22 -8.48 -4.46 1.02
C THR A 22 -8.51 -2.93 1.04
N HIS A 23 -9.58 -2.37 0.50
CA HIS A 23 -9.88 -0.94 0.64
C HIS A 23 -10.05 -0.50 2.09
N THR A 24 -10.56 -1.36 2.97
CA THR A 24 -10.72 -1.08 4.40
C THR A 24 -9.37 -0.96 5.10
N ALA A 25 -8.45 -1.89 4.83
CA ALA A 25 -7.11 -1.89 5.41
C ALA A 25 -6.33 -0.62 5.03
N ILE A 26 -6.34 -0.26 3.73
CA ILE A 26 -5.66 0.96 3.28
C ILE A 26 -6.32 2.22 3.88
N ASN A 27 -7.65 2.28 3.98
CA ASN A 27 -8.34 3.39 4.63
C ASN A 27 -7.97 3.51 6.12
N ASN A 28 -7.88 2.38 6.83
CA ASN A 28 -7.47 2.35 8.24
C ASN A 28 -6.01 2.80 8.42
N ALA A 29 -5.11 2.39 7.53
CA ALA A 29 -3.73 2.84 7.52
C ALA A 29 -3.63 4.36 7.30
N LEU A 30 -4.37 4.89 6.32
CA LEU A 30 -4.33 6.31 5.96
C LEU A 30 -4.95 7.22 7.01
N ARG A 31 -6.01 6.80 7.70
CA ARG A 31 -6.57 7.56 8.83
C ARG A 31 -5.52 7.81 9.92
N LYS A 32 -4.65 6.83 10.19
CA LYS A 32 -3.56 6.96 11.16
C LYS A 32 -2.44 7.88 10.66
N LEU A 33 -2.34 8.07 9.35
CA LEU A 33 -1.33 8.89 8.69
C LEU A 33 -1.76 10.36 8.53
N LEU A 34 -3.06 10.66 8.57
CA LEU A 34 -3.56 12.03 8.54
C LEU A 34 -2.96 12.88 9.68
N PRO A 35 -2.71 14.18 9.44
CA PRO A 35 -2.92 14.95 8.21
C PRO A 35 -1.82 14.79 7.13
N GLN A 36 -0.80 13.97 7.36
CA GLN A 36 0.47 14.00 6.61
C GLN A 36 0.45 13.17 5.32
N VAL A 37 -0.67 12.52 5.01
CA VAL A 37 -0.85 11.85 3.71
C VAL A 37 -0.94 12.92 2.64
N THR A 38 0.03 12.92 1.74
CA THR A 38 0.10 13.92 0.68
C THR A 38 -0.62 13.50 -0.60
N GLY A 39 -0.90 12.20 -0.79
CA GLY A 39 -1.70 11.71 -1.90
C GLY A 39 -2.37 10.37 -1.58
N TYR A 40 -3.48 10.08 -2.24
CA TYR A 40 -4.13 8.78 -2.14
C TYR A 40 -4.75 8.40 -3.47
N TYR A 41 -4.49 7.16 -3.90
CA TYR A 41 -5.11 6.59 -5.07
C TYR A 41 -5.70 5.22 -4.74
N GLN A 42 -7.03 5.16 -4.73
CA GLN A 42 -7.77 3.90 -4.65
C GLN A 42 -8.12 3.46 -6.07
N GLY A 43 -7.69 2.28 -6.49
CA GLY A 43 -8.15 1.68 -7.75
C GLY A 43 -9.65 1.43 -7.70
N GLY A 44 -10.43 1.98 -8.65
CA GLY A 44 -11.88 1.79 -8.75
C GLY A 44 -12.64 2.96 -9.39
N LYS A 45 -13.86 2.72 -9.88
CA LYS A 45 -14.81 3.76 -10.32
C LYS A 45 -15.69 4.15 -9.13
N ASN A 46 -15.91 5.44 -8.90
CA ASN A 46 -16.85 6.02 -7.93
C ASN A 46 -16.43 6.04 -6.45
N TRP A 47 -15.61 7.03 -6.09
CA TRP A 47 -15.42 7.46 -4.71
C TRP A 47 -15.54 8.99 -4.55
N ALA A 48 -16.57 9.57 -5.16
CA ALA A 48 -17.08 10.86 -4.67
C ALA A 48 -17.50 10.79 -3.18
N SER A 49 -17.60 9.58 -2.61
CA SER A 49 -18.02 9.30 -1.24
C SER A 49 -16.86 8.87 -0.31
N ALA A 50 -15.75 9.61 -0.31
CA ALA A 50 -14.86 9.70 0.86
C ALA A 50 -15.49 10.39 2.06
N SER A 51 -16.76 10.10 2.31
CA SER A 51 -17.54 10.54 3.45
C SER A 51 -16.95 9.90 4.72
N GLY A 52 -15.78 10.37 5.16
CA GLY A 52 -15.09 9.84 6.34
C GLY A 52 -13.58 10.00 6.41
N LEU A 53 -12.91 10.54 5.38
CA LEU A 53 -11.47 10.90 5.44
C LEU A 53 -11.27 12.42 5.53
N ASN A 54 -12.17 13.09 6.25
CA ASN A 54 -12.00 14.46 6.70
C ASN A 54 -11.53 14.40 8.15
N TYR A 55 -10.26 14.68 8.40
CA TYR A 55 -9.74 14.80 9.77
C TYR A 55 -9.05 16.15 9.90
N GLY A 56 -9.61 17.04 10.72
CA GLY A 56 -9.06 18.38 10.96
C GLY A 56 -8.97 19.28 9.71
N GLY A 57 -9.89 19.14 8.75
CA GLY A 57 -9.91 19.95 7.52
C GLY A 57 -9.00 19.46 6.38
N VAL A 58 -8.18 18.42 6.61
CA VAL A 58 -7.40 17.77 5.55
C VAL A 58 -8.26 16.73 4.86
N LYS A 59 -8.59 16.99 3.60
CA LYS A 59 -9.38 16.11 2.73
C LYS A 59 -8.43 15.21 1.96
N ILE A 60 -8.45 13.90 2.25
CA ILE A 60 -7.84 12.93 1.34
C ILE A 60 -8.61 12.98 0.02
N ARG A 61 -7.99 13.58 -1.00
CA ARG A 61 -8.57 13.65 -2.34
C ARG A 61 -8.29 12.32 -3.02
N SER A 62 -9.34 11.56 -3.33
CA SER A 62 -9.23 10.56 -4.39
C SER A 62 -9.08 11.30 -5.70
N THR A 63 -8.08 10.94 -6.48
CA THR A 63 -7.80 11.59 -7.75
C THR A 63 -7.65 10.58 -8.86
N GLU A 64 -7.96 11.00 -10.07
CA GLU A 64 -7.61 10.25 -11.27
C GLU A 64 -6.11 10.31 -11.56
N SER A 65 -5.37 11.26 -11.00
CA SER A 65 -3.91 11.30 -11.11
C SER A 65 -3.32 12.06 -9.92
N ILE A 66 -2.26 11.54 -9.31
CA ILE A 66 -1.58 12.27 -8.22
C ILE A 66 -0.96 13.58 -8.74
N MET A 67 -0.66 13.68 -10.04
CA MET A 67 -0.23 14.95 -10.66
C MET A 67 -1.23 16.09 -10.46
N ASN A 68 -2.54 15.78 -10.48
CA ASN A 68 -3.59 16.78 -10.28
C ASN A 68 -3.65 17.30 -8.84
N GLN A 69 -2.87 16.72 -7.92
CA GLN A 69 -2.68 17.19 -6.55
C GLN A 69 -1.36 17.96 -6.36
N GLY A 70 -0.66 18.30 -7.46
CA GLY A 70 0.62 19.01 -7.41
C GLY A 70 1.83 18.10 -7.19
N PHE A 71 1.67 16.78 -7.30
CA PHE A 71 2.80 15.85 -7.25
C PHE A 71 3.52 15.75 -8.58
N SER A 72 4.83 15.81 -8.51
CA SER A 72 5.74 15.57 -9.62
C SER A 72 6.59 14.33 -9.31
N PRO A 73 7.14 13.64 -10.31
CA PRO A 73 8.19 12.63 -10.10
C PRO A 73 9.35 13.14 -9.21
N SER A 74 9.60 14.45 -9.17
CA SER A 74 10.66 15.07 -8.37
C SER A 74 10.24 15.41 -6.93
N SER A 75 8.97 15.18 -6.56
CA SER A 75 8.50 15.39 -5.18
C SER A 75 9.27 14.50 -4.21
N LYS A 76 9.50 14.99 -2.99
CA LYS A 76 10.17 14.26 -1.90
C LYS A 76 9.27 14.22 -0.67
N GLY A 77 9.43 13.17 0.13
CA GLY A 77 8.66 12.98 1.37
C GLY A 77 7.18 12.71 1.13
N ALA A 78 6.80 12.20 -0.04
CA ALA A 78 5.42 11.89 -0.35
C ALA A 78 4.96 10.65 0.41
N ILE A 79 3.71 10.65 0.91
CA ILE A 79 3.05 9.44 1.39
C ILE A 79 1.83 9.21 0.49
N VAL A 80 1.86 8.10 -0.25
CA VAL A 80 0.78 7.70 -1.15
C VAL A 80 0.17 6.39 -0.67
N GLY A 81 -1.15 6.35 -0.51
CA GLY A 81 -1.85 5.08 -0.30
C GLY A 81 -2.44 4.52 -1.60
N ALA A 82 -2.37 3.20 -1.78
CA ALA A 82 -3.07 2.50 -2.85
C ALA A 82 -3.31 1.03 -2.56
N THR A 83 -4.38 0.42 -3.07
CA THR A 83 -4.53 -1.05 -2.99
C THR A 83 -3.52 -1.76 -3.87
N CYS A 84 -3.20 -3.02 -3.59
CA CYS A 84 -2.19 -3.77 -4.35
C CYS A 84 -2.53 -3.86 -5.86
N TYR A 85 -3.82 -3.88 -6.21
CA TYR A 85 -4.29 -3.84 -7.60
C TYR A 85 -4.08 -2.49 -8.30
N ALA A 86 -3.98 -1.40 -7.55
CA ALA A 86 -3.94 -0.04 -8.07
C ALA A 86 -2.52 0.43 -8.42
N ILE A 87 -1.50 -0.27 -7.91
CA ILE A 87 -0.07 0.09 -7.98
C ILE A 87 0.44 0.23 -9.42
N TYR A 88 -0.09 -0.57 -10.35
CA TYR A 88 0.32 -0.60 -11.76
C TYR A 88 -0.62 0.14 -12.71
N THR A 89 -1.57 0.89 -12.17
CA THR A 89 -2.36 1.78 -13.02
C THR A 89 -1.47 2.90 -13.55
N LYS A 90 -1.77 3.39 -14.76
CA LYS A 90 -1.10 4.57 -15.38
C LYS A 90 -1.02 5.80 -14.45
N LYS A 91 -1.82 5.81 -13.39
CA LYS A 91 -1.95 6.88 -12.39
C LYS A 91 -0.82 6.87 -11.36
N LEU A 92 -0.20 5.72 -11.12
CA LEU A 92 0.93 5.53 -10.20
C LEU A 92 2.22 5.08 -10.90
N GLU A 93 2.13 4.71 -12.18
CA GLU A 93 3.25 4.17 -12.96
C GLU A 93 4.48 5.07 -12.99
N TRP A 94 4.26 6.38 -13.07
CA TRP A 94 5.30 7.41 -13.20
C TRP A 94 5.90 7.89 -11.87
N MET A 95 5.35 7.49 -10.73
CA MET A 95 5.78 8.00 -9.43
C MET A 95 6.89 7.11 -8.84
N PRO A 96 8.10 7.67 -8.60
CA PRO A 96 9.17 6.92 -7.97
C PRO A 96 8.90 6.75 -6.47
N PHE A 97 8.91 5.51 -5.99
CA PHE A 97 8.79 5.18 -4.58
C PHE A 97 10.12 4.65 -4.04
N ASP A 98 10.60 5.27 -2.97
CA ASP A 98 11.82 4.84 -2.28
C ASP A 98 11.56 3.66 -1.35
N VAL A 99 10.34 3.57 -0.81
CA VAL A 99 9.91 2.50 0.09
C VAL A 99 8.46 2.11 -0.17
N VAL A 100 8.17 0.81 -0.18
CA VAL A 100 6.81 0.25 -0.20
C VAL A 100 6.51 -0.43 1.13
N ILE A 101 5.45 -0.01 1.81
CA ILE A 101 4.94 -0.64 3.03
C ILE A 101 3.68 -1.43 2.66
N ILE A 102 3.72 -2.74 2.87
CA ILE A 102 2.60 -3.65 2.62
C ILE A 102 1.97 -4.02 3.96
N ASP A 103 0.79 -3.47 4.26
CA ASP A 103 -0.03 -3.84 5.42
C ASP A 103 -0.86 -5.09 5.11
N GLU A 104 -1.20 -5.85 6.14
CA GLU A 104 -1.88 -7.15 6.03
C GLU A 104 -1.19 -8.13 5.05
N ALA A 105 0.15 -8.10 5.00
CA ALA A 105 0.95 -8.92 4.08
C ALA A 105 0.70 -10.43 4.21
N ALA A 106 0.22 -10.89 5.38
CA ALA A 106 -0.19 -12.27 5.62
C ALA A 106 -1.41 -12.71 4.78
N GLN A 107 -2.21 -11.76 4.26
CA GLN A 107 -3.37 -12.02 3.41
C GLN A 107 -3.06 -11.84 1.92
N LEU A 108 -1.83 -11.42 1.58
CA LEU A 108 -1.45 -11.12 0.20
C LEU A 108 -0.83 -12.35 -0.47
N ASN A 109 -1.39 -12.73 -1.63
CA ASN A 109 -0.80 -13.78 -2.45
C ASN A 109 0.54 -13.34 -3.06
N ILE A 110 1.40 -14.31 -3.38
CA ILE A 110 2.77 -14.06 -3.88
C ILE A 110 2.77 -13.15 -5.13
N PRO A 111 1.92 -13.35 -6.16
CA PRO A 111 1.96 -12.51 -7.36
C PRO A 111 1.67 -11.03 -7.08
N LEU A 112 0.67 -10.72 -6.24
CA LEU A 112 0.35 -9.33 -5.89
C LEU A 112 1.44 -8.70 -5.03
N ALA A 113 2.03 -9.48 -4.12
CA ALA A 113 3.13 -9.02 -3.29
C ALA A 113 4.37 -8.71 -4.13
N VAL A 114 4.76 -9.59 -5.05
CA VAL A 114 5.87 -9.37 -5.99
C VAL A 114 5.60 -8.14 -6.85
N GLY A 115 4.35 -7.94 -7.29
CA GLY A 115 3.94 -6.70 -7.94
C GLY A 115 4.25 -5.47 -7.07
N ALA A 116 3.80 -5.44 -5.82
CA ALA A 116 4.08 -4.30 -4.94
C ALA A 116 5.60 -4.10 -4.70
N MET A 117 6.34 -5.19 -4.49
CA MET A 117 7.78 -5.17 -4.24
C MET A 117 8.57 -4.69 -5.45
N ALA A 118 8.16 -5.05 -6.68
CA ALA A 118 8.86 -4.63 -7.90
C ALA A 118 8.83 -3.11 -8.16
N LYS A 119 8.03 -2.32 -7.42
CA LYS A 119 8.06 -0.85 -7.50
C LYS A 119 9.29 -0.21 -6.87
N THR A 120 10.01 -0.92 -6.02
CA THR A 120 11.15 -0.35 -5.30
C THR A 120 12.13 -1.42 -4.84
N LYS A 121 13.34 -1.02 -4.47
CA LYS A 121 14.34 -1.92 -3.90
C LYS A 121 14.15 -2.14 -2.39
N LYS A 122 13.32 -1.32 -1.72
CA LYS A 122 13.12 -1.37 -0.27
C LYS A 122 11.64 -1.55 0.06
N PHE A 123 11.29 -2.69 0.64
CA PHE A 123 9.92 -2.96 1.05
C PHE A 123 9.85 -3.39 2.51
N ILE A 124 8.71 -3.11 3.14
CA ILE A 124 8.43 -3.45 4.53
C ILE A 124 7.12 -4.21 4.55
N LEU A 125 7.17 -5.47 4.96
CA LEU A 125 5.99 -6.32 5.13
C LEU A 125 5.50 -6.17 6.56
N ILE A 126 4.25 -5.76 6.73
CA ILE A 126 3.57 -5.66 8.01
C ILE A 126 2.35 -6.59 7.95
N GLY A 127 2.22 -7.44 8.96
CA GLY A 127 1.10 -8.35 9.07
C GLY A 127 1.28 -9.23 10.29
N ASP A 128 0.18 -9.84 10.71
CA ASP A 128 0.20 -10.88 11.73
C ASP A 128 0.06 -12.24 11.03
N HIS A 129 1.11 -13.05 11.12
CA HIS A 129 1.16 -14.40 10.53
C HIS A 129 0.26 -15.40 11.29
N MET A 130 -0.24 -15.01 12.48
CA MET A 130 -1.20 -15.79 13.29
C MET A 130 -2.67 -15.41 13.00
N GLN A 131 -2.92 -14.35 12.23
CA GLN A 131 -4.25 -14.02 11.71
C GLN A 131 -4.54 -14.73 10.39
N LEU A 132 -5.82 -14.75 9.98
CA LEU A 132 -6.34 -15.57 8.88
C LEU A 132 -5.45 -15.57 7.61
N PRO A 133 -5.19 -16.74 7.01
CA PRO A 133 -4.44 -16.85 5.76
C PRO A 133 -5.19 -16.19 4.59
N PRO A 134 -4.54 -16.00 3.41
CA PRO A 134 -5.17 -15.43 2.23
C PRO A 134 -6.47 -16.16 1.88
N ILE A 135 -7.54 -15.43 1.54
CA ILE A 135 -8.78 -16.06 1.06
C ILE A 135 -8.50 -16.64 -0.33
N ILE A 136 -8.44 -17.96 -0.42
CA ILE A 136 -8.24 -18.70 -1.67
C ILE A 136 -9.55 -19.38 -2.06
N SER A 137 -10.01 -19.14 -3.30
CA SER A 137 -11.17 -19.82 -3.87
C SER A 137 -10.85 -21.30 -4.04
N GLU A 138 -11.63 -22.19 -3.41
CA GLU A 138 -11.42 -23.65 -3.35
C GLU A 138 -11.35 -24.35 -4.71
N LYS A 139 -11.71 -23.68 -5.83
CA LYS A 139 -11.86 -24.33 -7.12
C LYS A 139 -10.61 -24.44 -7.98
N GLN A 140 -9.54 -23.69 -7.73
CA GLN A 140 -8.31 -23.76 -8.52
C GLN A 140 -7.14 -23.19 -7.71
N VAL A 141 -6.38 -24.03 -7.00
CA VAL A 141 -5.15 -23.55 -6.36
C VAL A 141 -4.08 -24.63 -6.41
N ASP A 142 -3.01 -24.31 -7.13
CA ASP A 142 -1.71 -24.95 -7.00
C ASP A 142 -1.19 -24.71 -5.57
N LYS A 143 -0.81 -25.75 -4.81
CA LYS A 143 -0.53 -25.63 -3.36
C LYS A 143 0.48 -24.52 -3.03
N ASP A 144 1.40 -24.24 -3.95
CA ASP A 144 2.42 -23.21 -3.81
C ASP A 144 1.86 -21.77 -3.81
N LEU A 145 0.69 -21.54 -4.40
CA LEU A 145 0.00 -20.24 -4.41
C LEU A 145 -0.87 -20.00 -3.17
N SER A 146 -0.98 -21.00 -2.29
CA SER A 146 -1.75 -20.91 -1.04
C SER A 146 -0.99 -20.20 0.09
N CYS A 147 0.31 -19.99 -0.09
CA CYS A 147 1.17 -19.35 0.89
C CYS A 147 1.16 -17.83 0.71
N SER A 148 1.12 -17.08 1.81
CA SER A 148 1.29 -15.63 1.78
C SER A 148 2.76 -15.25 1.64
N VAL A 149 3.03 -14.06 1.10
CA VAL A 149 4.42 -13.55 0.99
C VAL A 149 5.14 -13.53 2.34
N LEU A 150 4.42 -13.22 3.42
CA LEU A 150 4.99 -13.14 4.76
C LEU A 150 5.46 -14.53 5.24
N ASN A 151 4.63 -15.56 5.04
CA ASN A 151 4.98 -16.92 5.44
C ASN A 151 6.12 -17.48 4.60
N CYS A 152 6.18 -17.19 3.29
CA CYS A 152 7.33 -17.55 2.46
C CYS A 152 8.62 -16.90 2.95
N CYS A 153 8.61 -15.61 3.32
CA CYS A 153 9.80 -14.94 3.84
C CYS A 153 10.24 -15.48 5.21
N ILE A 154 9.29 -15.86 6.08
CA ILE A 154 9.59 -16.43 7.41
C ILE A 154 10.14 -17.85 7.29
N ALA A 155 9.66 -18.64 6.32
CA ALA A 155 10.07 -20.03 6.13
C ALA A 155 11.43 -20.19 5.43
N MET A 156 12.02 -19.11 4.89
CA MET A 156 13.35 -19.16 4.30
C MET A 156 14.41 -19.23 5.41
N PRO A 157 15.32 -20.23 5.38
CA PRO A 157 16.44 -20.26 6.30
C PRO A 157 17.30 -19.00 6.12
N PRO A 158 17.89 -18.45 7.20
CA PRO A 158 18.86 -17.37 7.06
C PRO A 158 20.02 -17.87 6.20
N GLY A 159 20.28 -17.16 5.09
CA GLY A 159 21.39 -17.40 4.18
C GLY A 159 22.73 -16.93 4.75
#